data_AF-A0A2X4USZ2-F1
#
_entry.id   AF-A0A2X4USZ2-F1
#
_cell.length_a   1.000
_cell.length_b   1.000
_cell.length_c   1.000
_cell.angle_alpha   90.00
_cell.angle_beta   90.00
_cell.angle_gamma   90.00
#
_symmetry.space_group_name_H-M   'P 1'
#
loop_
_entity.id
_entity.type
_entity.pdbx_description
1 polymer ?
#
loop_
_entity_poly.entity_id
_entity_poly.type
_entity_poly.pdbx_seq_one_letter_code
_entity_poly.pdbx_strand_id
1 'polypeptide(L)'
;MSLELSPKGIYVQAVLPAGTYTEIWERAGIDISNSSKMMEVGELVDAALVGFDRRELVTIPPLHNAARWDTLDTARQALLSDIKQAEAAERYKNVNR
;
A
#
# COMPACT_ATOMS: atom_id res chain seq x y z
N MET A 1 -3.65 11.11 7.25
CA MET A 1 -4.20 10.43 8.46
C MET A 1 -3.12 10.05 9.48
N SER A 2 -2.24 9.06 9.26
CA SER A 2 -1.23 8.69 10.29
C SER A 2 -0.36 9.87 10.74
N LEU A 3 0.16 10.67 9.79
CA LEU A 3 0.96 11.88 10.09
C LEU A 3 0.22 12.93 10.94
N GLU A 4 -1.10 13.05 10.78
CA GLU A 4 -1.91 14.07 11.48
C GLU A 4 -2.38 13.60 12.87
N LEU A 5 -2.56 12.29 13.05
CA LEU A 5 -3.22 11.71 14.23
C LEU A 5 -2.22 11.07 15.21
N SER A 6 -1.05 10.63 14.74
CA SER A 6 0.00 10.08 15.62
C SER A 6 0.43 11.05 16.74
N PRO A 7 0.60 12.37 16.49
CA PRO A 7 0.90 13.33 17.56
C PRO A 7 -0.23 13.46 18.61
N LYS A 8 -1.45 13.04 18.28
CA LYS A 8 -2.61 13.01 19.18
C LYS A 8 -2.73 11.69 19.95
N GLY A 9 -1.73 10.81 19.85
CA GLY A 9 -1.71 9.50 20.49
C GLY A 9 -2.56 8.44 19.78
N ILE A 10 -3.06 8.71 18.58
CA ILE A 10 -3.89 7.79 17.80
C ILE A 10 -2.98 6.97 16.87
N TYR A 11 -3.07 5.65 16.97
CA TYR A 11 -2.41 4.73 16.05
C TYR A 11 -3.30 4.45 14.83
N VAL A 12 -2.69 4.50 13.65
CA VAL A 12 -3.35 4.26 12.36
C VAL A 12 -2.55 3.20 11.60
N GLN A 13 -3.19 2.06 11.32
CA GLN A 13 -2.63 0.98 10.52
C GLN A 13 -3.35 0.90 9.16
N ALA A 14 -2.57 0.80 8.08
CA ALA A 14 -3.09 0.35 6.80
C ALA A 14 -2.80 -1.14 6.63
N VAL A 15 -3.83 -1.96 6.44
CA VAL A 15 -3.69 -3.40 6.16
C VAL A 15 -4.04 -3.64 4.70
N LEU A 16 -3.09 -4.19 3.93
CA LEU A 16 -3.23 -4.41 2.49
C LEU A 16 -3.22 -5.91 2.17
N PRO A 17 -4.39 -6.56 2.08
CA PRO A 17 -4.49 -7.93 1.60
C PRO A 17 -4.30 -8.02 0.08
N ALA A 18 -4.07 -9.25 -0.41
CA ALA A 18 -4.24 -9.60 -1.82
C ALA A 18 -5.56 -10.40 -1.98
N GLY A 19 -5.66 -11.22 -3.03
CA GLY A 19 -6.75 -12.16 -3.15
C GLY A 19 -6.87 -13.02 -1.89
N THR A 20 -8.02 -12.93 -1.23
CA THR A 20 -8.34 -13.62 0.03
C THR A 20 -9.70 -14.28 -0.12
N TYR A 21 -9.85 -15.51 0.37
CA TYR A 21 -11.14 -16.23 0.34
C TYR A 21 -12.16 -15.56 1.26
N THR A 22 -13.01 -14.71 0.69
CA THR A 22 -14.08 -14.00 1.38
C THR A 22 -15.32 -13.88 0.49
N GLU A 23 -16.45 -13.49 1.06
CA GLU A 23 -17.72 -13.29 0.34
C GLU A 23 -17.68 -12.13 -0.68
N ILE A 24 -16.62 -11.31 -0.70
CA ILE A 24 -16.54 -10.14 -1.60
C ILE A 24 -16.61 -10.53 -3.08
N TRP A 25 -16.11 -11.72 -3.43
CA TRP A 25 -16.09 -12.23 -4.80
C TRP A 25 -17.49 -12.56 -5.29
N GLU A 26 -18.26 -13.32 -4.48
CA GLU A 26 -19.65 -13.64 -4.78
C GLU A 26 -20.50 -12.37 -4.91
N ARG A 27 -20.33 -11.42 -3.97
CA ARG A 27 -21.03 -10.13 -3.99
C ARG A 27 -20.70 -9.28 -5.23
N ALA A 28 -19.51 -9.46 -5.79
CA ALA A 28 -19.07 -8.82 -7.03
C ALA A 28 -19.46 -9.60 -8.30
N GLY A 29 -20.12 -10.76 -8.17
CA GLY A 29 -20.47 -11.64 -9.29
C GLY A 29 -19.26 -12.35 -9.92
N ILE A 30 -18.17 -12.50 -9.17
CA ILE A 30 -16.92 -13.13 -9.61
C ILE A 30 -16.87 -14.57 -9.08
N ASP A 31 -16.86 -15.55 -9.99
CA ASP A 31 -16.61 -16.95 -9.65
C ASP A 31 -15.11 -17.20 -9.46
N ILE A 32 -14.76 -17.69 -8.27
CA ILE A 32 -13.38 -18.00 -7.87
C ILE A 32 -13.11 -19.50 -7.76
N SER A 33 -14.04 -20.35 -8.20
CA SER A 33 -13.92 -21.82 -8.18
C SER A 33 -12.65 -22.33 -8.87
N ASN A 34 -12.22 -21.64 -9.93
CA ASN A 34 -11.00 -21.94 -10.70
C ASN A 34 -9.84 -20.95 -10.43
N SER A 35 -9.92 -20.15 -9.36
CA SER A 35 -8.87 -19.20 -9.02
C SER A 35 -7.60 -19.90 -8.51
N SER A 36 -6.44 -19.27 -8.73
CA SER A 36 -5.21 -19.66 -8.04
C SER A 36 -5.39 -19.60 -6.53
N LYS A 37 -4.68 -20.45 -5.79
CA LYS A 37 -4.78 -20.51 -4.32
C LYS A 37 -4.60 -19.12 -3.70
N MET A 38 -5.62 -18.67 -2.99
CA MET A 38 -5.63 -17.42 -2.21
C MET A 38 -5.33 -17.69 -0.74
N MET A 39 -5.02 -16.64 0.01
CA MET A 39 -4.85 -16.73 1.46
C MET A 39 -6.21 -16.94 2.14
N GLU A 40 -6.24 -17.75 3.20
CA GLU A 40 -7.41 -17.88 4.06
C GLU A 40 -7.61 -16.61 4.89
N VAL A 41 -8.86 -16.24 5.14
CA VAL A 41 -9.17 -15.01 5.90
C VAL A 41 -8.61 -15.04 7.32
N GLY A 42 -8.59 -16.22 7.97
CA GLY A 42 -8.00 -16.38 9.30
C GLY A 42 -6.50 -16.06 9.32
N GLU A 43 -5.75 -16.65 8.38
CA GLU A 43 -4.30 -16.40 8.24
C GLU A 43 -4.00 -14.92 7.95
N LEU A 44 -4.81 -14.28 7.10
CA LEU A 44 -4.69 -12.85 6.82
C LEU A 44 -4.86 -12.00 8.09
N VAL A 45 -5.90 -12.28 8.88
CA VAL A 45 -6.22 -11.52 10.09
C VAL A 45 -5.15 -11.74 11.16
N ASP A 46 -4.69 -12.98 11.35
CA ASP A 46 -3.61 -13.28 12.30
C ASP A 46 -2.34 -12.50 11.95
N ALA A 47 -1.94 -12.49 10.67
CA ALA A 47 -0.80 -11.70 10.19
C ALA A 47 -0.99 -10.19 10.39
N ALA A 48 -2.20 -9.68 10.12
CA ALA A 48 -2.53 -8.26 10.32
C ALA A 48 -2.45 -7.84 11.79
N LEU A 49 -2.92 -8.69 12.71
CA LEU A 49 -2.87 -8.46 14.16
C LEU A 49 -1.44 -8.50 14.70
N VAL A 50 -0.57 -9.37 14.16
CA VAL A 50 0.87 -9.32 14.48
C VAL A 50 1.47 -7.96 14.10
N GLY A 51 1.11 -7.41 12.94
CA GLY A 51 1.50 -6.05 12.54
C GLY A 51 0.93 -4.97 13.48
N PHE A 52 -0.33 -5.13 13.90
CA PHE A 52 -1.00 -4.22 14.82
C PHE A 52 -0.31 -4.14 16.17
N ASP A 53 0.02 -5.30 16.76
CA ASP A 53 0.71 -5.39 18.05
C ASP A 53 2.11 -4.75 18.00
N ARG A 54 2.78 -4.82 16.84
CA ARG A 54 4.08 -4.18 16.58
C ARG A 54 3.97 -2.69 16.28
N ARG A 55 2.75 -2.13 16.22
CA ARG A 55 2.46 -0.77 15.74
C ARG A 55 3.03 -0.49 14.34
N GLU A 56 3.03 -1.50 13.47
CA GLU A 56 3.42 -1.33 12.07
C GLU A 56 2.43 -0.40 11.36
N LEU A 57 2.91 0.63 10.65
CA LEU A 57 2.01 1.59 10.00
C LEU A 57 1.34 1.03 8.74
N VAL A 58 2.04 0.16 8.03
CA VAL A 58 1.61 -0.45 6.77
C VAL A 58 1.94 -1.94 6.81
N THR A 59 0.91 -2.77 6.96
CA THR A 59 1.04 -4.23 7.06
C THR A 59 0.54 -4.84 5.75
N ILE A 60 1.43 -5.56 5.06
CA ILE A 60 1.13 -6.19 3.76
C ILE A 60 1.40 -7.69 3.87
N PRO A 61 0.46 -8.50 4.42
CA PRO A 61 0.68 -9.93 4.66
C PRO A 61 1.19 -10.74 3.46
N PRO A 62 0.74 -10.52 2.21
CA PRO A 62 1.24 -11.29 1.06
C PRO A 62 2.60 -10.78 0.52
N LEU A 63 3.16 -9.69 1.05
CA LEU A 63 4.45 -9.17 0.60
C LEU A 63 5.60 -9.90 1.29
N HIS A 64 6.22 -10.83 0.58
CA HIS A 64 7.27 -11.69 1.13
C HIS A 64 8.59 -10.95 1.40
N ASN A 65 8.90 -9.91 0.63
CA ASN A 65 10.09 -9.08 0.83
C ASN A 65 9.68 -7.67 1.26
N ALA A 66 9.72 -7.41 2.56
CA ALA A 66 9.32 -6.14 3.16
C ALA A 66 10.09 -4.93 2.60
N ALA A 67 11.36 -5.08 2.22
CA ALA A 67 12.18 -3.98 1.69
C ALA A 67 11.63 -3.41 0.36
N ARG A 68 10.75 -4.14 -0.33
CA ARG A 68 10.06 -3.63 -1.52
C ARG A 68 9.10 -2.49 -1.19
N TRP A 69 8.49 -2.50 0.00
CA TRP A 69 7.66 -1.38 0.46
C TRP A 69 8.52 -0.14 0.70
N ASP A 70 9.65 -0.27 1.39
CA ASP A 70 10.56 0.86 1.66
C ASP A 70 11.14 1.45 0.36
N THR A 71 11.44 0.58 -0.60
CA THR A 71 11.90 1.00 -1.93
C THR A 71 10.83 1.83 -2.65
N LEU A 72 9.56 1.41 -2.58
CA LEU A 72 8.44 2.13 -3.18
C LEU A 72 8.24 3.50 -2.52
N ASP A 73 8.24 3.57 -1.18
CA ASP A 73 8.05 4.85 -0.48
C ASP A 73 9.23 5.79 -0.74
N THR A 74 10.45 5.27 -0.76
CA THR A 74 11.66 6.04 -1.11
C THR A 74 11.55 6.61 -2.52
N ALA A 75 11.15 5.81 -3.50
CA ALA A 75 10.96 6.27 -4.88
C ALA A 75 9.86 7.33 -4.98
N ARG A 76 8.76 7.17 -4.22
CA ARG A 76 7.69 8.17 -4.13
C ARG A 76 8.20 9.50 -3.57
N GLN A 77 9.02 9.48 -2.52
CA GLN A 77 9.60 10.70 -1.95
C GLN A 77 10.61 11.35 -2.90
N ALA A 78 11.44 10.57 -3.58
CA ALA A 78 12.40 11.08 -4.57
C ALA A 78 11.69 11.78 -5.74
N LEU A 79 10.57 11.23 -6.21
CA LEU A 79 9.76 11.89 -7.22
C LEU A 79 9.26 13.25 -6.74
N LEU A 80 8.77 13.34 -5.50
CA LEU A 80 8.31 14.61 -4.92
C LEU A 80 9.45 15.63 -4.80
N SER A 81 10.67 15.20 -4.43
CA SER A 81 11.81 16.11 -4.32
C SER A 81 12.25 16.70 -5.66
N ASP A 82 11.98 16.01 -6.77
CA ASP A 82 12.34 16.48 -8.11
C ASP A 82 11.27 17.40 -8.74
N ILE A 83 10.14 17.61 -8.07
CA ILE A 83 9.11 18.55 -8.54
C ILE A 83 9.57 19.99 -8.31
N LYS A 84 9.83 20.69 -9.42
CA LYS A 84 10.03 22.14 -9.41
C LYS A 84 8.70 22.86 -9.65
N GLN A 85 8.37 23.82 -8.79
CA GLN A 85 7.10 24.55 -8.85
C GLN A 85 7.15 25.81 -9.72
N ALA A 86 8.33 26.44 -9.85
CA ALA A 86 8.48 27.72 -10.52
C ALA A 86 8.34 27.63 -12.05
N GLU A 87 8.77 26.52 -12.64
CA GLU A 87 8.84 26.37 -14.09
C GLU A 87 8.55 24.94 -14.53
N ALA A 88 7.98 24.80 -15.72
CA ALA A 88 7.84 23.50 -16.38
C ALA A 88 9.22 22.88 -16.66
N ALA A 89 9.31 21.55 -16.63
CA ALA A 89 10.54 20.83 -16.94
C ALA A 89 11.02 21.12 -18.38
N GLU A 90 12.34 21.15 -18.58
CA GLU A 90 12.97 21.48 -19.87
C GLU A 90 12.47 20.63 -21.03
N ARG A 91 12.18 19.35 -20.79
CA ARG A 91 11.60 18.43 -21.80
C ARG A 91 10.25 18.89 -22.38
N TYR A 92 9.61 19.90 -21.80
CA TYR A 92 8.38 20.52 -22.31
C TYR A 92 8.59 21.94 -22.87
N LYS A 93 9.80 22.49 -22.78
CA LYS A 93 10.13 23.79 -23.36
C LYS A 93 10.60 23.57 -24.80
N ASN A 94 9.85 24.07 -25.78
CA ASN A 94 10.24 23.98 -27.19
C ASN A 94 11.51 24.82 -27.45
N VAL A 95 12.48 24.26 -28.17
CA VAL A 95 13.76 24.91 -28.52
C VAL A 95 13.60 26.06 -29.53
N ASN A 96 12.44 26.20 -30.18
CA ASN A 96 12.19 27.21 -31.22
C ASN A 96 10.96 28.08 -30.89
N ARG A 97 11.12 29.01 -29.96
CA ARG A 97 10.24 30.20 -29.87
C ARG A 97 11.09 31.46 -29.76
#